data_AF-A0A438J771-F1
#
_entry.id   AF-A0A438J771-F1
#
_cell.length_a   1.000
_cell.length_b   1.000
_cell.length_c   1.000
_cell.angle_alpha   90.00
_cell.angle_beta   90.00
_cell.angle_gamma   90.00
#
_symmetry.space_group_name_H-M   'P 1'
#
loop_
_entity.id
_entity.type
_entity.pdbx_description
1 polymer ?
#
loop_
_entity_poly.entity_id
_entity_poly.type
_entity_poly.pdbx_seq_one_letter_code
_entity_poly.pdbx_strand_id
1 'polypeptide(L)'
;MESVYWVHLMVVLCLGTFMGIVCQDGADEVTAVYIITLKQTPTSHYYGELRKGTNVFRHGVPGKLDRLHRPRRNISRSDPHYNSYISRVHDSLLRRALRGEQYLKLYSYHYLINGFAVFVTSQQAEKLARRREVANVVLDFSVRTATTHTPQFLGLPQGAWVQEGGYDSAGEGIVIGFIDTGIDPTHPSFAVDRSEVAYPVPAHFSGICEVTPDFPSGSCNRKLVGARHFAASAITRGIFNASQDYASPFDGDGHGTHTASIAAGNHGIPVVVLGITLEMRVEWLLVHSN
;
A
#
# COMPACT_ATOMS: atom_id res chain seq x y z
N MET A 1 -43.34 -65.66 41.85
CA MET A 1 -42.55 -64.41 42.07
C MET A 1 -41.74 -64.14 40.79
N GLU A 2 -42.42 -64.08 39.64
CA GLU A 2 -41.81 -64.11 38.31
C GLU A 2 -42.47 -63.07 37.39
N SER A 3 -42.48 -61.81 37.82
CA SER A 3 -43.01 -60.70 37.00
C SER A 3 -42.27 -59.38 37.25
N VAL A 4 -40.94 -59.45 37.36
CA VAL A 4 -40.09 -58.25 37.50
C VAL A 4 -38.87 -58.28 36.56
N TYR A 5 -38.55 -59.41 35.93
CA TYR A 5 -37.35 -59.55 35.11
C TYR A 5 -37.50 -59.23 33.62
N TRP A 6 -38.67 -58.74 33.17
CA TRP A 6 -38.89 -58.41 31.75
C TRP A 6 -38.91 -56.90 31.45
N VAL A 7 -38.97 -56.02 32.45
CA VAL A 7 -39.02 -54.56 32.22
C VAL A 7 -37.62 -53.92 32.17
N HIS A 8 -36.59 -54.57 32.70
CA HIS A 8 -35.23 -54.03 32.69
C HIS A 8 -34.38 -54.41 31.46
N LEU A 9 -34.83 -55.36 30.63
CA LEU A 9 -34.10 -55.76 29.41
C LEU A 9 -34.47 -54.91 28.17
N MET A 10 -35.51 -54.08 28.25
CA MET A 10 -35.98 -53.20 27.17
C MET A 10 -35.59 -51.72 27.35
N VAL A 11 -34.71 -51.39 28.31
CA VAL A 11 -34.19 -50.02 28.50
C VAL A 11 -32.71 -49.90 28.15
N VAL A 12 -31.96 -51.00 28.06
CA VAL A 12 -30.51 -50.97 27.75
C VAL A 12 -30.21 -51.06 26.24
N LEU A 13 -31.20 -51.34 25.40
CA LEU A 13 -31.02 -51.39 23.93
C LEU A 13 -31.37 -50.09 23.19
N CYS A 14 -31.54 -48.97 23.91
CA CYS A 14 -31.68 -47.62 23.32
C CYS A 14 -30.42 -46.74 23.44
N LEU A 15 -29.28 -47.33 23.86
CA LEU A 15 -28.00 -46.60 24.02
C LEU A 15 -26.91 -47.03 23.01
N GLY A 16 -27.27 -47.79 21.98
CA GLY A 16 -26.35 -48.26 20.95
C GLY A 16 -26.38 -47.42 19.68
N THR A 17 -25.46 -46.45 19.59
CA THR A 17 -24.84 -45.96 18.34
C THR A 17 -25.78 -45.43 17.25
N PHE A 18 -26.29 -44.22 17.44
CA PHE A 18 -26.53 -43.30 16.33
C PHE A 18 -26.11 -41.86 16.71
N MET A 19 -24.96 -41.72 17.40
CA MET A 19 -24.16 -40.51 17.23
C MET A 19 -23.29 -40.74 15.99
N GLY A 20 -23.91 -40.56 14.83
CA GLY A 20 -23.14 -40.08 13.69
C GLY A 20 -22.53 -38.76 14.14
N ILE A 21 -21.28 -38.82 14.56
CA ILE A 21 -20.40 -37.67 14.61
C ILE A 21 -20.44 -37.15 13.19
N VAL A 22 -21.32 -36.17 12.95
CA VAL A 22 -21.07 -35.17 11.94
C VAL A 22 -19.76 -34.55 12.41
N CYS A 23 -18.64 -35.08 11.89
CA CYS A 23 -17.46 -34.26 11.72
C CYS A 23 -17.93 -33.14 10.79
N GLN A 24 -18.53 -32.11 11.37
CA GLN A 24 -18.32 -30.78 10.88
C GLN A 24 -16.81 -30.61 11.01
N ASP A 25 -16.11 -30.97 9.94
CA ASP A 25 -14.89 -30.28 9.57
C ASP A 25 -15.31 -28.81 9.38
N GLY A 26 -15.52 -28.11 10.49
CA GLY A 26 -15.36 -26.68 10.57
C GLY A 26 -13.87 -26.43 10.37
N ALA A 27 -13.39 -26.69 9.15
CA ALA A 27 -12.24 -25.99 8.65
C ALA A 27 -12.69 -24.53 8.66
N ASP A 28 -12.41 -23.83 9.76
CA ASP A 28 -12.50 -22.38 9.82
C ASP A 28 -11.87 -21.89 8.53
N GLU A 29 -12.71 -21.37 7.64
CA GLU A 29 -12.29 -21.03 6.29
C GLU A 29 -11.34 -19.84 6.44
N VAL A 30 -10.04 -20.12 6.54
CA VAL A 30 -9.04 -19.12 6.92
C VAL A 30 -9.11 -17.98 5.92
N THR A 31 -9.65 -16.85 6.39
CA THR A 31 -9.76 -15.63 5.60
C THR A 31 -8.46 -14.86 5.70
N ALA A 32 -8.02 -14.35 4.57
CA ALA A 32 -6.81 -13.55 4.48
C ALA A 32 -6.94 -12.53 3.36
N VAL A 33 -6.03 -11.56 3.35
CA VAL A 33 -5.93 -10.61 2.25
C VAL A 33 -5.05 -11.22 1.16
N TYR A 34 -5.57 -11.24 -0.06
CA TYR A 34 -4.84 -11.65 -1.25
C TYR A 34 -4.71 -10.49 -2.22
N ILE A 35 -3.54 -10.37 -2.85
CA ILE A 35 -3.27 -9.48 -3.96
C ILE A 35 -3.45 -10.26 -5.26
N ILE A 36 -4.45 -9.86 -6.04
CA ILE A 36 -4.79 -10.46 -7.32
C ILE A 36 -4.26 -9.56 -8.44
N THR A 37 -3.34 -10.08 -9.24
CA THR A 37 -2.79 -9.36 -10.41
C THR A 37 -3.41 -9.90 -11.69
N LEU A 38 -3.81 -9.03 -12.60
CA LEU A 38 -4.43 -9.37 -13.88
C LEU A 38 -3.39 -9.38 -15.01
N LYS A 39 -3.66 -10.17 -16.05
CA LYS A 39 -2.76 -10.27 -17.23
C LYS A 39 -2.71 -9.01 -18.08
N GLN A 40 -3.66 -8.10 -17.91
CA GLN A 40 -3.71 -6.86 -18.67
C GLN A 40 -2.68 -5.86 -18.14
N THR A 41 -2.02 -5.16 -19.06
CA THR A 41 -1.03 -4.13 -18.74
C THR A 41 -1.61 -3.02 -17.84
N PRO A 42 -0.83 -2.52 -16.88
CA PRO A 42 -1.20 -1.37 -16.04
C PRO A 42 -1.16 -0.04 -16.81
N THR A 43 -1.65 1.05 -16.21
CA THR A 43 -1.70 2.39 -16.83
C THR A 43 -0.32 2.96 -17.13
N SER A 44 0.69 2.73 -16.28
CA SER A 44 2.06 3.27 -16.44
C SER A 44 2.76 2.81 -17.73
N HIS A 45 2.46 1.61 -18.22
CA HIS A 45 3.03 1.08 -19.47
C HIS A 45 2.73 1.99 -20.67
N TYR A 46 1.60 2.72 -20.64
CA TYR A 46 1.19 3.61 -21.72
C TYR A 46 1.84 5.00 -21.64
N TYR A 47 2.12 5.50 -20.43
CA TYR A 47 2.87 6.75 -20.25
C TYR A 47 4.31 6.63 -20.79
N GLY A 48 4.93 5.45 -20.66
CA GLY A 48 6.25 5.17 -21.23
C GLY A 48 6.27 5.20 -22.77
N GLU A 49 5.22 4.68 -23.42
CA GLU A 49 5.08 4.68 -24.88
C GLU A 49 4.79 6.08 -25.43
N LEU A 50 4.04 6.92 -24.71
CA LEU A 50 3.79 8.32 -25.10
C LEU A 50 5.02 9.22 -24.96
N ARG A 51 5.91 8.96 -23.99
CA ARG A 51 7.19 9.69 -23.85
C ARG A 51 8.24 9.26 -24.87
N LYS A 52 8.22 7.99 -25.31
CA LYS A 52 9.08 7.48 -26.39
C LYS A 52 8.40 7.70 -27.73
N GLY A 53 8.36 8.95 -28.19
CA GLY A 53 7.98 9.29 -29.57
C GLY A 53 8.98 8.76 -30.59
N THR A 54 9.14 7.44 -30.74
CA THR A 54 9.97 6.80 -31.77
C THR A 54 9.54 5.35 -31.98
N ASN A 55 9.39 4.96 -33.24
CA ASN A 55 9.10 3.61 -33.75
C ASN A 55 10.10 2.53 -33.30
N VAL A 56 10.06 2.06 -32.05
CA VAL A 56 10.85 0.91 -31.63
C VAL A 56 10.05 0.03 -30.67
N PHE A 57 9.86 -1.23 -31.09
CA PHE A 57 9.18 -2.37 -30.43
C PHE A 57 7.66 -2.52 -30.62
N ARG A 58 7.27 -3.01 -31.81
CA ARG A 58 6.02 -3.75 -32.06
C ARG A 58 6.06 -5.18 -31.50
N HIS A 59 6.41 -5.35 -30.23
CA HIS A 59 6.36 -6.65 -29.55
C HIS A 59 5.57 -6.59 -28.23
N GLY A 60 4.39 -5.98 -28.29
CA GLY A 60 3.29 -6.37 -27.41
C GLY A 60 2.59 -7.58 -28.04
N VAL A 61 2.61 -8.73 -27.37
CA VAL A 61 1.81 -9.90 -27.76
C VAL A 61 0.37 -9.42 -27.99
N PRO A 62 -0.27 -9.68 -29.15
CA PRO A 62 -1.66 -9.34 -29.37
C PRO A 62 -2.52 -10.26 -28.49
N GLY A 63 -2.72 -9.87 -27.23
CA GLY A 63 -3.74 -10.46 -26.39
C GLY A 63 -5.08 -10.16 -27.03
N LYS A 64 -5.69 -11.16 -27.66
CA LYS A 64 -7.04 -11.11 -28.21
C LYS A 64 -7.96 -10.61 -27.11
N LEU A 65 -8.35 -9.34 -27.20
CA LEU A 65 -9.19 -8.69 -26.18
C LEU A 65 -10.51 -9.46 -26.15
N ASP A 66 -10.75 -10.22 -25.09
CA ASP A 66 -11.99 -10.99 -24.96
C ASP A 66 -13.18 -10.01 -25.04
N ARG A 67 -14.29 -10.39 -25.69
CA ARG A 67 -15.37 -9.43 -26.08
C ARG A 67 -15.94 -8.59 -24.92
N LEU A 68 -15.71 -8.99 -23.67
CA LEU A 68 -16.07 -8.26 -22.44
C LEU A 68 -15.18 -7.05 -22.11
N HIS A 69 -13.99 -6.95 -22.72
CA HIS A 69 -12.98 -5.95 -22.39
C HIS A 69 -12.99 -4.74 -23.32
N ARG A 70 -13.90 -4.70 -24.30
CA ARG A 70 -14.09 -3.51 -25.12
C ARG A 70 -14.96 -2.52 -24.34
N PRO A 71 -14.46 -1.32 -23.98
CA PRO A 71 -15.31 -0.34 -23.30
C PRO A 71 -16.54 -0.04 -24.17
N ARG A 72 -17.71 0.12 -23.55
CA ARG A 72 -19.00 0.40 -24.24
C ARG A 72 -18.99 1.72 -25.02
N ARG A 73 -18.02 2.60 -24.72
CA ARG A 73 -17.65 3.79 -25.50
C ARG A 73 -16.19 3.62 -25.96
N ASN A 74 -15.79 4.27 -27.05
CA ASN A 74 -14.38 4.42 -27.42
C ASN A 74 -13.66 5.32 -26.39
N ILE A 75 -13.48 4.81 -25.17
CA ILE A 75 -12.68 5.43 -24.12
C ILE A 75 -11.24 5.26 -24.56
N SER A 76 -10.60 6.36 -24.95
CA SER A 76 -9.17 6.39 -25.20
C SER A 76 -8.43 6.01 -23.91
N ARG A 77 -7.27 5.37 -24.01
CA ARG A 77 -6.43 5.03 -22.86
C ARG A 77 -5.84 6.28 -22.15
N SER A 78 -6.03 7.46 -22.76
CA SER A 78 -5.73 8.79 -22.22
C SER A 78 -6.94 9.49 -21.59
N ASP A 79 -8.09 8.83 -21.51
CA ASP A 79 -9.32 9.39 -20.94
C ASP A 79 -9.20 9.49 -19.41
N PRO A 80 -9.55 10.64 -18.80
CA PRO A 80 -9.54 10.81 -17.33
C PRO A 80 -10.40 9.77 -16.59
N HIS A 81 -11.33 9.10 -17.26
CA HIS A 81 -12.16 8.03 -16.70
C HIS A 81 -11.57 6.62 -16.81
N TYR A 82 -10.35 6.47 -17.35
CA TYR A 82 -9.70 5.16 -17.53
C TYR A 82 -9.47 4.43 -16.20
N ASN A 83 -9.07 5.13 -15.14
CA ASN A 83 -8.90 4.54 -13.81
C ASN A 83 -10.23 4.00 -13.26
N SER A 84 -11.32 4.75 -13.43
CA SER A 84 -12.68 4.29 -13.07
C SER A 84 -13.11 3.08 -13.90
N TYR A 85 -12.67 2.99 -15.16
CA TYR A 85 -12.90 1.80 -15.98
C TYR A 85 -12.15 0.58 -15.43
N ILE A 86 -10.86 0.70 -15.10
CA ILE A 86 -10.08 -0.41 -14.53
C ILE A 86 -10.69 -0.92 -13.22
N SER A 87 -11.07 -0.01 -12.31
CA SER A 87 -11.76 -0.40 -11.07
C SER A 87 -13.08 -1.15 -11.33
N ARG A 88 -13.86 -0.76 -12.35
CA ARG A 88 -15.08 -1.49 -12.74
C ARG A 88 -14.79 -2.87 -13.32
N VAL A 89 -13.66 -3.05 -14.01
CA VAL A 89 -13.21 -4.36 -14.50
C VAL A 89 -12.90 -5.27 -13.32
N HIS A 90 -12.19 -4.77 -12.30
CA HIS A 90 -11.92 -5.51 -11.06
C HIS A 90 -13.23 -5.94 -10.37
N ASP A 91 -14.17 -5.03 -10.20
CA ASP A 91 -15.47 -5.32 -9.58
C ASP A 91 -16.28 -6.35 -10.37
N SER A 92 -16.23 -6.26 -11.70
CA SER A 92 -16.92 -7.20 -12.57
C SER A 92 -16.32 -8.60 -12.47
N LEU A 93 -14.99 -8.71 -12.37
CA LEU A 93 -14.31 -9.99 -12.18
C LEU A 93 -14.70 -10.62 -10.83
N LEU A 94 -14.64 -9.86 -9.73
CA LEU A 94 -15.02 -10.32 -8.39
C LEU A 94 -16.46 -10.84 -8.37
N ARG A 95 -17.42 -10.06 -8.86
CA ARG A 95 -18.84 -10.47 -8.93
C ARG A 95 -19.05 -11.76 -9.73
N ARG A 96 -18.36 -11.92 -10.87
CA ARG A 96 -18.48 -13.13 -11.71
C ARG A 96 -17.82 -14.36 -11.10
N ALA A 97 -16.67 -14.17 -10.46
CA ALA A 97 -15.88 -15.27 -9.90
C ALA A 97 -16.51 -15.80 -8.60
N LEU A 98 -17.04 -14.90 -7.76
CA LEU A 98 -17.52 -15.24 -6.42
C LEU A 98 -19.06 -15.34 -6.31
N ARG A 99 -19.81 -14.99 -7.37
CA ARG A 99 -21.25 -15.32 -7.53
C ARG A 99 -22.17 -15.04 -6.32
N GLY A 100 -21.95 -13.93 -5.62
CA GLY A 100 -22.78 -13.54 -4.46
C GLY A 100 -22.25 -14.00 -3.12
N GLU A 101 -21.12 -14.72 -3.09
CA GLU A 101 -20.35 -14.94 -1.87
C GLU A 101 -19.86 -13.60 -1.31
N GLN A 102 -19.72 -13.52 0.02
CA GLN A 102 -19.22 -12.33 0.70
C GLN A 102 -17.70 -12.18 0.46
N TYR A 103 -17.27 -10.95 0.24
CA TYR A 103 -15.87 -10.56 0.12
C TYR A 103 -15.73 -9.07 0.42
N LEU A 104 -14.53 -8.65 0.82
CA LEU A 104 -14.22 -7.23 1.01
C LEU A 104 -13.05 -6.84 0.11
N LYS A 105 -13.31 -6.01 -0.90
CA LYS A 105 -12.24 -5.44 -1.73
C LYS A 105 -11.63 -4.24 -1.01
N LEU A 106 -10.33 -4.29 -0.75
CA LEU A 106 -9.61 -3.26 -0.01
C LEU A 106 -9.03 -2.19 -0.93
N TYR A 107 -8.42 -2.60 -2.05
CA TYR A 107 -7.73 -1.70 -2.96
C TYR A 107 -7.94 -2.06 -4.43
N SER A 108 -7.80 -1.08 -5.31
CA SER A 108 -7.75 -1.27 -6.77
C SER A 108 -6.51 -0.59 -7.33
N TYR A 109 -5.54 -1.41 -7.74
CA TYR A 109 -4.27 -1.00 -8.30
C TYR A 109 -4.40 -0.87 -9.82
N HIS A 110 -4.02 0.30 -10.35
CA HIS A 110 -4.13 0.59 -11.78
C HIS A 110 -2.88 1.22 -12.37
N TYR A 111 -2.07 1.94 -11.57
CA TYR A 111 -0.89 2.64 -12.07
C TYR A 111 0.30 1.72 -12.39
N LEU A 112 0.86 1.04 -11.39
CA LEU A 112 2.07 0.21 -11.54
C LEU A 112 1.75 -1.26 -11.81
N ILE A 113 0.71 -1.77 -11.18
CA ILE A 113 0.16 -3.11 -11.42
C ILE A 113 -1.33 -2.96 -11.72
N ASN A 114 -1.87 -3.86 -12.54
CA ASN A 114 -3.30 -3.97 -12.76
C ASN A 114 -3.82 -5.09 -11.87
N GLY A 115 -4.50 -4.74 -10.79
CA GLY A 115 -4.91 -5.73 -9.80
C GLY A 115 -5.68 -5.13 -8.65
N PHE A 116 -5.99 -5.95 -7.65
CA PHE A 116 -6.72 -5.52 -6.46
C PHE A 116 -6.31 -6.35 -5.25
N ALA A 117 -6.44 -5.76 -4.06
CA ALA A 117 -6.36 -6.49 -2.81
C ALA A 117 -7.78 -6.82 -2.33
N VAL A 118 -8.00 -8.06 -1.92
CA VAL A 118 -9.31 -8.54 -1.47
C VAL A 118 -9.15 -9.46 -0.27
N PHE A 119 -9.98 -9.26 0.73
CA PHE A 119 -10.13 -10.13 1.89
C PHE A 119 -11.17 -11.21 1.57
N VAL A 120 -10.68 -12.45 1.49
CA VAL A 120 -11.42 -13.64 1.03
C VAL A 120 -10.88 -14.89 1.71
N THR A 121 -11.63 -15.98 1.61
CA THR A 121 -11.17 -17.31 2.03
C THR A 121 -10.15 -17.89 1.05
N SER A 122 -9.41 -18.91 1.48
CA SER A 122 -8.50 -19.65 0.59
C SER A 122 -9.23 -20.25 -0.62
N GLN A 123 -10.44 -20.79 -0.43
CA GLN A 123 -11.23 -21.39 -1.51
C GLN A 123 -11.68 -20.33 -2.53
N GLN A 124 -12.06 -19.14 -2.06
CA GLN A 124 -12.38 -18.00 -2.91
C GLN A 124 -11.16 -17.50 -3.69
N ALA A 125 -9.99 -17.45 -3.06
CA ALA A 125 -8.73 -17.12 -3.72
C ALA A 125 -8.40 -18.12 -4.84
N GLU A 126 -8.63 -19.42 -4.63
CA GLU A 126 -8.50 -20.44 -5.67
C GLU A 126 -9.49 -20.25 -6.83
N LYS A 127 -10.76 -19.91 -6.54
CA LYS A 127 -11.76 -19.59 -7.58
C LYS A 127 -11.27 -18.42 -8.45
N LEU A 128 -10.65 -17.41 -7.83
CA LEU A 128 -10.05 -16.28 -8.53
C LEU A 128 -8.83 -16.70 -9.36
N ALA A 129 -7.94 -17.54 -8.82
CA ALA A 129 -6.75 -18.02 -9.54
C ALA A 129 -7.09 -18.78 -10.83
N ARG A 130 -8.22 -19.48 -10.87
CA ARG A 130 -8.70 -20.23 -12.05
C ARG A 130 -9.29 -19.34 -13.15
N ARG A 131 -9.45 -18.04 -12.91
CA ARG A 131 -9.97 -17.09 -13.91
C ARG A 131 -8.92 -16.81 -14.98
N ARG A 132 -9.33 -16.86 -16.25
CA ARG A 132 -8.43 -16.65 -17.40
C ARG A 132 -7.77 -15.27 -17.36
N GLU A 133 -8.48 -14.29 -16.80
CA GLU A 133 -8.04 -12.89 -16.65
C GLU A 133 -6.93 -12.71 -15.59
N VAL A 134 -6.83 -13.61 -14.62
CA VAL A 134 -5.89 -13.52 -13.49
C VAL A 134 -4.52 -14.07 -13.90
N ALA A 135 -3.47 -13.32 -13.54
CA ALA A 135 -2.08 -13.68 -13.74
C ALA A 135 -1.46 -14.30 -12.49
N ASN A 136 -1.73 -13.70 -11.33
CA ASN A 136 -1.15 -14.15 -10.06
C ASN A 136 -2.11 -13.89 -8.89
N VAL A 137 -2.01 -14.72 -7.86
CA VAL A 137 -2.73 -14.62 -6.58
C VAL A 137 -1.68 -14.81 -5.49
N VAL A 138 -1.42 -13.76 -4.72
CA VAL A 138 -0.37 -13.76 -3.70
C VAL A 138 -0.99 -13.39 -2.36
N LEU A 139 -0.60 -14.10 -1.29
CA LEU A 139 -0.99 -13.76 0.07
C LEU A 139 -0.32 -12.43 0.49
N ASP A 140 -1.08 -11.53 1.08
CA ASP A 140 -0.53 -10.33 1.69
C ASP A 140 0.21 -10.68 2.99
N PHE A 141 1.42 -10.15 3.16
CA PHE A 141 2.28 -10.45 4.30
C PHE A 141 2.91 -9.19 4.86
N SER A 142 3.25 -9.22 6.15
CA SER A 142 3.85 -8.07 6.84
C SER A 142 5.36 -8.04 6.62
N VAL A 143 5.90 -6.85 6.37
CA VAL A 143 7.35 -6.60 6.32
C VAL A 143 7.78 -5.84 7.58
N ARG A 144 9.04 -5.98 7.99
CA ARG A 144 9.62 -5.23 9.11
C ARG A 144 10.36 -4.01 8.59
N THR A 145 10.36 -2.93 9.36
CA THR A 145 11.19 -1.75 9.10
C THR A 145 12.66 -2.16 9.12
N ALA A 146 13.42 -1.73 8.10
CA ALA A 146 14.83 -2.02 7.98
C ALA A 146 15.62 -0.78 8.40
N THR A 147 16.26 -0.85 9.56
CA THR A 147 17.16 0.20 10.06
C THR A 147 18.58 -0.13 9.64
N THR A 148 19.14 0.60 8.68
CA THR A 148 20.60 0.63 8.51
C THR A 148 21.12 2.06 8.55
N HIS A 149 22.29 2.19 9.18
CA HIS A 149 22.92 3.42 9.64
C HIS A 149 23.21 4.46 8.54
N THR A 150 23.32 5.70 9.02
CA THR A 150 23.42 7.02 8.40
C THR A 150 24.55 7.26 7.37
N PRO A 151 24.46 8.35 6.57
CA PRO A 151 25.28 8.65 5.37
C PRO A 151 26.78 8.88 5.57
N GLN A 152 27.32 8.82 6.80
CA GLN A 152 28.78 8.90 7.04
C GLN A 152 29.53 7.77 6.33
N PHE A 153 28.85 6.65 6.05
CA PHE A 153 29.39 5.58 5.22
C PHE A 153 29.60 5.98 3.73
N LEU A 154 28.92 7.03 3.25
CA LEU A 154 28.86 7.38 1.82
C LEU A 154 29.84 8.50 1.39
N GLY A 155 30.66 9.06 2.28
CA GLY A 155 31.69 10.05 1.91
C GLY A 155 31.16 11.35 1.29
N LEU A 156 29.89 11.69 1.56
CA LEU A 156 29.17 12.80 0.93
C LEU A 156 29.73 14.22 1.17
N PRO A 157 30.40 14.54 2.30
CA PRO A 157 30.97 15.88 2.52
C PRO A 157 32.01 16.31 1.48
N GLN A 158 32.58 15.35 0.73
CA GLN A 158 33.57 15.59 -0.33
C GLN A 158 33.15 15.00 -1.70
N GLY A 159 31.88 14.60 -1.84
CA GLY A 159 31.37 13.80 -2.98
C GLY A 159 30.34 14.52 -3.86
N ALA A 160 29.39 13.75 -4.40
CA ALA A 160 28.34 14.21 -5.33
C ALA A 160 27.55 15.44 -4.84
N TRP A 161 27.47 15.64 -3.53
CA TRP A 161 26.74 16.76 -2.91
C TRP A 161 27.32 18.14 -3.27
N VAL A 162 28.64 18.27 -3.35
CA VAL A 162 29.31 19.52 -3.76
C VAL A 162 29.13 19.75 -5.27
N GLN A 163 29.04 18.68 -6.05
CA GLN A 163 28.90 18.75 -7.52
C GLN A 163 27.49 19.20 -7.95
N GLU A 164 26.47 18.93 -7.14
CA GLU A 164 25.06 19.29 -7.38
C GLU A 164 24.63 20.59 -6.65
N GLY A 165 25.60 21.42 -6.24
CA GLY A 165 25.37 22.76 -5.71
C GLY A 165 25.35 22.90 -4.18
N GLY A 166 25.69 21.84 -3.44
CA GLY A 166 25.89 21.90 -1.99
C GLY A 166 24.62 22.19 -1.20
N TYR A 167 24.78 22.78 0.00
CA TYR A 167 23.66 23.13 0.87
C TYR A 167 22.57 23.95 0.14
N ASP A 168 22.98 24.88 -0.72
CA ASP A 168 22.12 25.94 -1.26
C ASP A 168 21.16 25.49 -2.37
N SER A 169 21.41 24.35 -3.02
CA SER A 169 20.55 23.90 -4.14
C SER A 169 20.45 22.38 -4.34
N ALA A 170 21.15 21.56 -3.55
CA ALA A 170 21.14 20.12 -3.75
C ALA A 170 19.73 19.53 -3.56
N GLY A 171 19.20 18.92 -4.63
CA GLY A 171 17.88 18.30 -4.65
C GLY A 171 16.74 19.20 -5.09
N GLU A 172 16.98 20.45 -5.51
CA GLU A 172 15.91 21.31 -6.04
C GLU A 172 15.16 20.66 -7.21
N GLY A 173 13.83 20.72 -7.16
CA GLY A 173 12.96 20.14 -8.18
C GLY A 173 12.93 18.60 -8.16
N ILE A 174 13.52 17.96 -7.14
CA ILE A 174 13.40 16.53 -6.88
C ILE A 174 12.34 16.32 -5.80
N VAL A 175 11.47 15.33 -6.00
CA VAL A 175 10.55 14.85 -4.97
C VAL A 175 10.98 13.45 -4.55
N ILE A 176 11.17 13.22 -3.25
CA ILE A 176 11.56 11.93 -2.70
C ILE A 176 10.34 11.26 -2.07
N GLY A 177 9.99 10.06 -2.54
CA GLY A 177 8.90 9.28 -1.96
C GLY A 177 9.40 8.33 -0.88
N PHE A 178 8.84 8.43 0.33
CA PHE A 178 9.09 7.49 1.43
C PHE A 178 7.89 6.54 1.60
N ILE A 179 8.19 5.25 1.78
CA ILE A 179 7.21 4.23 2.19
C ILE A 179 7.66 3.76 3.56
N ASP A 180 7.06 4.33 4.60
CA ASP A 180 7.51 4.18 5.99
C ASP A 180 6.31 4.30 6.96
N THR A 181 6.57 4.45 8.26
CA THR A 181 5.55 4.52 9.34
C THR A 181 4.71 5.79 9.34
N GLY A 182 5.09 6.80 8.57
CA GLY A 182 4.40 8.08 8.47
C GLY A 182 5.37 9.25 8.41
N ILE A 183 4.87 10.45 8.70
CA ILE A 183 5.68 11.65 8.88
C ILE A 183 5.07 12.54 9.98
N ASP A 184 5.90 13.10 10.86
CA ASP A 184 5.50 14.21 11.73
C ASP A 184 5.66 15.53 10.96
N PRO A 185 4.56 16.17 10.52
CA PRO A 185 4.61 17.40 9.74
C PRO A 185 5.06 18.61 10.57
N THR A 186 5.07 18.51 11.89
CA THR A 186 5.46 19.59 12.81
C THR A 186 6.96 19.61 13.08
N HIS A 187 7.69 18.57 12.66
CA HIS A 187 9.12 18.48 12.89
C HIS A 187 9.89 19.59 12.15
N PRO A 188 10.84 20.31 12.79
CA PRO A 188 11.56 21.44 12.19
C PRO A 188 12.30 21.12 10.88
N SER A 189 12.69 19.86 10.68
CA SER A 189 13.29 19.38 9.41
C SER A 189 12.38 19.52 8.19
N PHE A 190 11.07 19.67 8.38
CA PHE A 190 10.09 19.84 7.31
C PHE A 190 9.40 21.21 7.33
N ALA A 191 9.89 22.11 8.18
CA ALA A 191 9.39 23.47 8.23
C ALA A 191 9.74 24.23 6.94
N VAL A 192 8.84 25.11 6.49
CA VAL A 192 9.18 26.09 5.45
C VAL A 192 9.34 27.41 6.17
N ASP A 193 10.58 27.84 6.42
CA ASP A 193 10.81 29.19 6.92
C ASP A 193 10.49 30.21 5.81
N ARG A 194 10.11 31.42 6.23
CA ARG A 194 9.78 32.53 5.31
C ARG A 194 11.02 33.16 4.67
N SER A 195 12.22 32.72 5.05
CA SER A 195 13.48 33.10 4.44
C SER A 195 13.68 32.33 3.12
N GLU A 196 13.90 33.10 2.06
CA GLU A 196 14.42 32.89 0.69
C GLU A 196 14.60 31.49 0.04
N VAL A 197 14.59 30.37 0.78
CA VAL A 197 14.73 29.02 0.23
C VAL A 197 13.50 28.62 -0.56
N ALA A 198 13.66 28.49 -1.88
CA ALA A 198 12.65 27.95 -2.75
C ALA A 198 12.66 26.41 -2.64
N TYR A 199 11.52 25.83 -2.29
CA TYR A 199 11.26 24.40 -2.48
C TYR A 199 10.36 24.23 -3.71
N PRO A 200 10.88 24.35 -4.93
CA PRO A 200 10.07 24.33 -6.14
C PRO A 200 9.48 22.93 -6.35
N VAL A 201 8.18 22.81 -6.15
CA VAL A 201 7.45 21.58 -6.45
C VAL A 201 7.38 21.40 -7.97
N PRO A 202 7.83 20.27 -8.53
CA PRO A 202 7.77 20.06 -9.97
C PRO A 202 6.35 20.20 -10.51
N ALA A 203 6.17 20.94 -11.61
CA ALA A 203 4.83 21.25 -12.14
C ALA A 203 3.97 20.02 -12.52
N HIS A 204 4.62 18.87 -12.71
CA HIS A 204 3.96 17.60 -13.02
C HIS A 204 3.69 16.73 -11.77
N PHE A 205 4.09 17.18 -10.59
CA PHE A 205 3.81 16.49 -9.34
C PHE A 205 2.31 16.53 -9.06
N SER A 206 1.73 15.36 -8.82
CA SER A 206 0.31 15.19 -8.59
C SER A 206 0.04 14.36 -7.33
N GLY A 207 0.92 14.47 -6.34
CA GLY A 207 0.72 13.84 -5.04
C GLY A 207 -0.49 14.41 -4.32
N ILE A 208 -0.99 13.64 -3.35
CA ILE A 208 -2.14 14.03 -2.53
C ILE A 208 -1.63 14.27 -1.12
N CYS A 209 -2.09 15.34 -0.50
CA CYS A 209 -2.02 15.51 0.94
C CYS A 209 -3.36 15.05 1.54
N GLU A 210 -3.36 13.85 2.11
CA GLU A 210 -4.54 13.30 2.76
C GLU A 210 -4.82 14.05 4.06
N VAL A 211 -6.10 14.39 4.29
CA VAL A 211 -6.54 15.09 5.50
C VAL A 211 -7.29 14.13 6.40
N THR A 212 -6.81 13.98 7.63
CA THR A 212 -7.42 13.16 8.69
C THR A 212 -7.47 13.98 10.00
N PRO A 213 -8.15 13.49 11.06
CA PRO A 213 -8.16 14.19 12.34
C PRO A 213 -6.75 14.49 12.90
N ASP A 214 -5.83 13.53 12.79
CA ASP A 214 -4.45 13.64 13.29
C ASP A 214 -3.47 14.23 12.26
N PHE A 215 -3.91 14.43 11.02
CA PHE A 215 -3.14 15.05 9.95
C PHE A 215 -4.00 16.11 9.25
N PRO A 216 -4.23 17.26 9.91
CA PRO A 216 -5.18 18.27 9.46
C PRO A 216 -4.75 18.99 8.18
N SER A 217 -5.68 19.75 7.60
CA SER A 217 -5.37 20.64 6.49
C SER A 217 -4.26 21.62 6.87
N GLY A 218 -3.23 21.72 6.03
CA GLY A 218 -2.03 22.53 6.29
C GLY A 218 -0.82 21.74 6.80
N SER A 219 -0.96 20.43 7.07
CA SER A 219 0.18 19.58 7.43
C SER A 219 1.18 19.40 6.27
N CYS A 220 0.71 19.37 5.02
CA CYS A 220 1.61 19.50 3.87
C CYS A 220 1.89 20.96 3.55
N ASN A 221 3.10 21.22 3.08
CA ASN A 221 3.59 22.54 2.72
C ASN A 221 4.47 22.44 1.44
N ARG A 222 5.32 23.44 1.18
CA ARG A 222 6.23 23.38 0.02
C ARG A 222 7.40 22.42 0.22
N LYS A 223 7.73 22.02 1.44
CA LYS A 223 8.73 21.00 1.74
C LYS A 223 8.08 19.61 1.70
N LEU A 224 7.13 19.35 2.60
CA LEU A 224 6.32 18.12 2.58
C LEU A 224 5.15 18.29 1.61
N VAL A 225 5.30 17.85 0.37
CA VAL A 225 4.34 18.14 -0.72
C VAL A 225 3.20 17.12 -0.88
N GLY A 226 3.32 15.95 -0.24
CA GLY A 226 2.28 14.92 -0.29
C GLY A 226 2.45 13.94 0.85
N ALA A 227 1.32 13.43 1.35
CA ALA A 227 1.27 12.52 2.49
C ALA A 227 0.03 11.64 2.34
N ARG A 228 0.21 10.32 2.39
CA ARG A 228 -0.85 9.32 2.25
C ARG A 228 -0.55 8.13 3.15
N HIS A 229 -1.60 7.41 3.52
CA HIS A 229 -1.46 6.17 4.27
C HIS A 229 -2.21 5.00 3.62
N PHE A 230 -1.81 3.77 3.95
CA PHE A 230 -2.38 2.55 3.40
C PHE A 230 -2.50 1.47 4.48
N ALA A 231 -3.50 1.58 5.35
CA ALA A 231 -3.67 0.68 6.49
C ALA A 231 -4.80 -0.37 6.35
N ALA A 232 -5.60 -0.35 5.27
CA ALA A 232 -6.83 -1.14 5.19
C ALA A 232 -6.59 -2.65 5.31
N SER A 233 -5.49 -3.17 4.75
CA SER A 233 -5.12 -4.58 4.91
C SER A 233 -4.73 -4.91 6.35
N ALA A 234 -3.86 -4.10 6.95
CA ALA A 234 -3.40 -4.31 8.32
C ALA A 234 -4.55 -4.23 9.33
N ILE A 235 -5.48 -3.28 9.15
CA ILE A 235 -6.71 -3.15 9.94
C ILE A 235 -7.59 -4.39 9.75
N THR A 236 -7.84 -4.81 8.50
CA THR A 236 -8.71 -5.98 8.21
C THR A 236 -8.13 -7.27 8.78
N ARG A 237 -6.81 -7.40 8.80
CA ARG A 237 -6.08 -8.56 9.35
C ARG A 237 -5.93 -8.51 10.87
N GLY A 238 -6.39 -7.44 11.53
CA GLY A 238 -6.31 -7.28 12.99
C GLY A 238 -4.88 -7.08 13.52
N ILE A 239 -3.93 -6.69 12.66
CA ILE A 239 -2.52 -6.47 13.03
C ILE A 239 -2.18 -4.99 13.20
N PHE A 240 -3.12 -4.09 12.91
CA PHE A 240 -2.96 -2.65 13.06
C PHE A 240 -3.63 -2.17 14.33
N ASN A 241 -2.87 -1.56 15.24
CA ASN A 241 -3.44 -0.99 16.45
C ASN A 241 -3.77 0.48 16.23
N ALA A 242 -5.02 0.77 15.87
CA ALA A 242 -5.46 2.14 15.60
C ALA A 242 -5.33 3.12 16.79
N SER A 243 -5.09 2.62 18.02
CA SER A 243 -4.80 3.47 19.18
C SER A 243 -3.34 3.92 19.29
N GLN A 244 -2.44 3.35 18.50
CA GLN A 244 -1.00 3.67 18.49
C GLN A 244 -0.53 4.09 17.10
N ASP A 245 -1.01 3.41 16.06
CA ASP A 245 -0.43 3.48 14.72
C ASP A 245 -1.10 4.52 13.81
N TYR A 246 -2.06 5.31 14.33
CA TYR A 246 -2.88 6.32 13.64
C TYR A 246 -3.21 5.97 12.17
N ALA A 247 -4.45 5.61 11.84
CA ALA A 247 -4.86 5.36 10.45
C ALA A 247 -4.89 6.67 9.61
N SER A 248 -3.71 7.23 9.36
CA SER A 248 -3.44 8.53 8.78
C SER A 248 -1.98 8.61 8.31
N PRO A 249 -1.59 9.68 7.59
CA PRO A 249 -0.17 9.90 7.26
C PRO A 249 0.72 10.28 8.45
N PHE A 250 0.15 10.57 9.63
CA PHE A 250 0.91 10.96 10.82
C PHE A 250 1.78 9.81 11.34
N ASP A 251 3.00 10.13 11.76
CA ASP A 251 3.93 9.14 12.30
C ASP A 251 3.71 8.92 13.80
N GLY A 252 3.12 7.78 14.17
CA GLY A 252 2.99 7.36 15.57
C GLY A 252 4.24 6.66 16.14
N ASP A 253 5.17 6.23 15.28
CA ASP A 253 6.34 5.44 15.66
C ASP A 253 7.63 6.28 15.73
N GLY A 254 7.86 7.12 14.71
CA GLY A 254 9.02 8.00 14.58
C GLY A 254 10.03 7.53 13.53
N HIS A 255 10.01 6.26 13.11
CA HIS A 255 10.95 5.74 12.11
C HIS A 255 10.86 6.47 10.76
N GLY A 256 9.64 6.75 10.29
CA GLY A 256 9.40 7.47 9.04
C GLY A 256 9.91 8.91 9.09
N THR A 257 9.65 9.62 10.18
CA THR A 257 10.13 10.98 10.43
C THR A 257 11.65 11.03 10.48
N HIS A 258 12.27 10.10 11.19
CA HIS A 258 13.72 9.99 11.26
C HIS A 258 14.33 9.72 9.87
N THR A 259 13.81 8.73 9.13
CA THR A 259 14.31 8.34 7.81
C THR A 259 14.14 9.45 6.77
N ALA A 260 12.96 10.07 6.73
CA ALA A 260 12.66 11.18 5.83
C ALA A 260 13.52 12.40 6.14
N SER A 261 13.77 12.66 7.43
CA SER A 261 14.67 13.73 7.82
C SER A 261 16.06 13.45 7.27
N ILE A 262 16.63 12.24 7.45
CA ILE A 262 17.99 11.90 7.00
C ILE A 262 18.22 12.23 5.52
N ALA A 263 17.23 11.93 4.68
CA ALA A 263 17.35 12.11 3.24
C ALA A 263 17.00 13.53 2.78
N ALA A 264 15.97 14.16 3.33
CA ALA A 264 15.39 15.39 2.80
C ALA A 264 15.16 16.49 3.85
N GLY A 265 15.71 16.37 5.06
CA GLY A 265 15.53 17.35 6.12
C GLY A 265 16.22 18.68 5.84
N ASN A 266 15.65 19.76 6.36
CA ASN A 266 16.31 21.07 6.39
C ASN A 266 17.62 20.99 7.16
N HIS A 267 18.66 21.66 6.68
CA HIS A 267 19.95 21.67 7.37
C HIS A 267 20.00 22.64 8.54
N GLY A 268 20.88 22.31 9.49
CA GLY A 268 21.09 23.11 10.69
C GLY A 268 20.07 22.85 11.79
N ILE A 269 19.15 21.91 11.59
CA ILE A 269 18.21 21.48 12.63
C ILE A 269 18.98 20.70 13.72
N PRO A 270 18.95 21.16 14.98
CA PRO A 270 19.65 20.49 16.07
C PRO A 270 19.02 19.13 16.38
N VAL A 271 19.86 18.13 16.66
CA VAL A 271 19.39 16.84 17.15
C VAL A 271 19.18 16.93 18.65
N VAL A 272 17.96 16.70 19.12
CA VAL A 272 17.63 16.71 20.54
C VAL A 272 17.21 15.30 20.97
N VAL A 273 17.96 14.70 21.90
CA VAL A 273 17.66 13.37 22.47
C VAL A 273 17.45 13.54 23.97
N LEU A 274 16.25 13.20 24.47
CA LEU A 274 15.89 13.34 25.88
C LEU A 274 16.11 14.77 26.43
N GLY A 275 15.85 15.79 25.61
CA GLY A 275 16.05 17.20 25.97
C GLY A 275 17.49 17.69 25.89
N ILE A 276 18.44 16.82 25.52
CA ILE A 276 19.85 17.18 25.32
C ILE A 276 20.07 17.47 23.84
N THR A 277 20.51 18.68 23.52
CA THR A 277 20.97 19.01 22.18
C THR A 277 22.34 18.38 21.97
N LEU A 278 22.43 17.45 21.01
CA LEU A 278 23.70 16.90 20.57
C LEU A 278 24.36 17.89 19.61
N GLU A 279 25.68 18.08 19.72
CA GLU A 279 26.45 18.87 18.75
C GLU A 279 26.56 18.20 17.37
N MET A 280 25.93 17.03 17.20
CA MET A 280 25.79 16.38 15.90
C MET A 280 24.82 17.18 15.03
N ARG A 281 25.34 17.69 13.91
CA ARG A 281 24.51 18.11 12.78
C ARG A 281 24.32 16.90 11.89
N VAL A 282 23.08 16.49 11.65
CA VAL A 282 22.82 15.45 10.64
C VAL A 282 23.11 16.07 9.28
N GLU A 283 24.01 15.43 8.52
CA GLU A 283 24.27 15.79 7.14
C GLU A 283 23.14 15.20 6.28
N TRP A 284 22.25 16.07 5.83
CA TRP A 284 21.09 15.69 5.03
C TRP A 284 21.45 15.61 3.55
N LEU A 285 20.96 14.58 2.85
CA LEU A 285 21.42 14.28 1.49
C LEU A 285 20.93 15.31 0.44
N LEU A 286 19.66 15.70 0.48
CA LEU A 286 19.03 16.56 -0.52
C LEU A 286 18.19 17.64 0.18
N VAL A 287 18.87 18.64 0.73
CA VAL A 287 18.27 19.69 1.60
C VAL A 287 17.16 20.48 0.89
N HIS A 288 17.21 20.65 -0.43
CA HIS A 288 16.23 21.43 -1.18
C HIS A 288 15.17 20.57 -1.91
N SER A 289 15.18 19.26 -1.71
CA SER A 289 14.12 18.40 -2.27
C SER A 289 12.79 18.56 -1.53
N ASN A 290 11.72 18.14 -2.19
CA ASN A 290 10.40 17.94 -1.59
C ASN A 290 10.19 16.50 -1.12
#